data_AF-A0A2Z6SLV3-F1
#
_entry.id   AF-A0A2Z6SLV3-F1
#
_cell.length_a   1.000
_cell.length_b   1.000
_cell.length_c   1.000
_cell.angle_alpha   90.00
_cell.angle_beta   90.00
_cell.angle_gamma   90.00
#
_symmetry.space_group_name_H-M   'P 1'
#
loop_
_entity.id
_entity.type
_entity.pdbx_description
1 polymer ?
#
loop_
_entity_poly.entity_id
_entity_poly.type
_entity_poly.pdbx_seq_one_letter_code
_entity_poly.pdbx_strand_id
1 'polypeptide(L)'
;MSGSKYSTLSATIPLYNELITHTEEYLESEEPAISNDFLKKAVEDCNRKLLEYYNKTNNACLIATILDPRFKMSYYEQNEWGNELINDVHNKIMLIFMDRYFY
;
A
#
# COMPACT_ATOMS: atom_id res chain seq x y z
N MET A 1 6.01 -7.24 18.14
CA MET A 1 4.92 -7.56 17.20
C MET A 1 5.44 -8.58 16.22
N SER A 2 4.92 -9.80 16.23
CA SER A 2 5.49 -10.87 15.42
C SER A 2 4.99 -10.74 13.98
N GLY A 3 5.83 -10.22 13.08
CA GLY A 3 5.59 -10.23 11.64
C GLY A 3 5.50 -11.64 11.03
N SER A 4 5.56 -12.70 11.84
CA SER A 4 5.47 -14.10 11.40
C SER A 4 4.04 -14.60 11.17
N LYS A 5 3.00 -13.90 11.66
CA LYS A 5 1.59 -14.31 11.49
C LYS A 5 0.72 -13.28 10.77
N TYR A 6 1.01 -11.99 10.95
CA TYR A 6 0.24 -10.91 10.35
C TYR A 6 1.20 -9.82 9.90
N SER A 7 0.84 -9.11 8.83
CA SER A 7 1.60 -7.93 8.42
C SER A 7 1.62 -6.90 9.55
N THR A 8 2.77 -6.24 9.73
CA THR A 8 2.81 -5.07 10.59
C THR A 8 2.02 -3.95 9.94
N LEU A 9 1.42 -3.08 10.75
CA LEU A 9 0.65 -1.94 10.26
C LEU A 9 1.46 -1.07 9.26
N SER A 10 2.78 -0.97 9.48
CA SER A 10 3.71 -0.26 8.58
C SER A 10 3.98 -0.96 7.25
N ALA A 11 3.74 -2.27 7.16
CA ALA A 11 3.94 -3.05 5.95
C ALA A 11 2.65 -3.18 5.13
N THR A 12 1.49 -2.76 5.66
CA THR A 12 0.20 -2.91 4.99
C THR A 12 0.18 -2.23 3.63
N ILE A 13 0.59 -0.96 3.54
CA ILE A 13 0.62 -0.23 2.26
C ILE A 13 1.63 -0.85 1.28
N PRO A 14 2.90 -1.10 1.67
CA PRO A 14 3.86 -1.79 0.80
C PRO A 14 3.37 -3.13 0.26
N LEU A 15 2.74 -3.95 1.10
CA LEU A 15 2.23 -5.26 0.69
C LEU A 15 1.07 -5.14 -0.31
N TYR A 16 0.17 -4.17 -0.13
CA TYR A 16 -0.90 -3.96 -1.11
C TYR A 16 -0.33 -3.55 -2.46
N ASN A 17 0.60 -2.59 -2.49
CA ASN A 17 1.21 -2.13 -3.73
C ASN A 17 1.90 -3.28 -4.46
N GLU A 18 2.73 -4.06 -3.76
CA GLU A 18 3.43 -5.22 -4.34
C GLU A 18 2.46 -6.25 -4.94
N LEU A 19 1.38 -6.58 -4.21
CA LEU A 19 0.39 -7.55 -4.68
C LEU A 19 -0.39 -7.02 -5.89
N ILE A 20 -0.75 -5.73 -5.88
CA ILE A 20 -1.45 -5.09 -7.00
C ILE A 20 -0.54 -5.13 -8.24
N THR A 21 0.70 -4.65 -8.13
CA THR A 21 1.68 -4.67 -9.21
C THR A 21 1.87 -6.08 -9.77
N HIS A 22 2.09 -7.08 -8.94
CA HIS A 22 2.26 -8.47 -9.40
C HIS A 22 1.01 -8.99 -10.12
N THR A 23 -0.20 -8.63 -9.67
CA THR A 23 -1.43 -9.04 -10.38
C THR A 23 -1.62 -8.30 -11.70
N GLU A 24 -1.24 -7.03 -11.79
CA GLU A 24 -1.31 -6.24 -13.03
C GLU A 24 -0.31 -6.75 -14.06
N GLU A 25 0.96 -6.96 -13.66
CA GLU A 25 2.00 -7.55 -14.51
C GLU A 25 1.57 -8.91 -15.07
N TYR A 26 0.94 -9.76 -14.24
CA TYR A 26 0.41 -11.05 -14.70
C TYR A 26 -0.69 -10.88 -15.76
N LEU A 27 -1.62 -9.93 -15.55
CA LEU A 27 -2.73 -9.68 -16.48
C LEU A 27 -2.30 -9.04 -17.79
N GLU A 28 -1.21 -8.27 -17.76
CA GLU A 28 -0.59 -7.60 -18.92
C GLU A 28 0.38 -8.50 -19.68
N SER A 29 0.91 -9.55 -19.04
CA SER A 29 1.84 -10.47 -19.70
C SER A 29 1.18 -11.19 -20.89
N GLU A 30 1.78 -11.05 -22.08
CA GLU A 30 1.39 -11.78 -23.30
C GLU A 30 1.96 -13.22 -23.32
N GLU A 31 2.62 -13.67 -22.24
CA GLU A 31 3.21 -15.00 -22.23
C GLU A 31 2.11 -16.07 -22.40
N PRO A 32 2.34 -17.10 -23.24
CA PRO A 32 1.42 -18.21 -23.43
C PRO A 32 1.50 -19.16 -22.22
N ALA A 33 1.32 -18.64 -21.01
CA ALA A 33 1.17 -19.43 -19.81
C ALA A 33 -0.22 -20.05 -19.84
N ILE A 34 -0.37 -21.13 -20.63
CA ILE A 34 -1.49 -22.09 -20.65
C ILE A 34 -2.81 -21.35 -20.45
N SER A 35 -3.57 -21.02 -21.51
CA SER A 35 -4.86 -20.31 -21.47
C SER A 35 -5.82 -20.90 -20.42
N ASN A 36 -5.58 -20.54 -19.17
CA ASN A 36 -6.29 -21.03 -18.03
C ASN A 36 -7.14 -19.84 -17.69
N ASP A 37 -8.20 -19.68 -18.48
CA ASP A 37 -9.17 -18.60 -18.33
C ASP A 37 -9.67 -18.52 -16.88
N PHE A 38 -9.67 -19.67 -16.19
CA PHE A 38 -9.91 -19.74 -14.76
C PHE A 38 -8.83 -19.03 -13.91
N LEU A 39 -7.55 -19.24 -14.20
CA LEU A 39 -6.46 -18.54 -13.52
C LEU A 39 -6.48 -17.04 -13.81
N LYS A 40 -6.68 -16.64 -15.08
CA LYS A 40 -6.80 -15.22 -15.45
C LYS A 40 -7.95 -14.56 -14.70
N LYS A 41 -9.13 -15.18 -14.71
CA LYS A 41 -10.30 -14.71 -13.96
C LYS A 41 -10.06 -14.66 -12.45
N ALA A 42 -9.34 -15.64 -11.89
CA ALA A 42 -8.99 -15.64 -10.47
C ALA A 42 -8.06 -14.47 -10.12
N VAL A 43 -7.11 -14.12 -11.00
CA VAL A 43 -6.22 -12.97 -10.82
C VAL A 43 -6.99 -11.65 -10.98
N GLU A 44 -7.91 -11.54 -11.95
CA GLU A 44 -8.81 -10.38 -12.09
C GLU A 44 -9.64 -10.15 -10.82
N ASP A 45 -10.25 -11.22 -10.28
CA ASP A 45 -11.01 -11.15 -9.03
C ASP A 45 -10.13 -10.83 -7.82
N CYS A 46 -8.88 -11.30 -7.82
CA CYS A 46 -7.89 -10.97 -6.80
C CYS A 46 -7.54 -9.48 -6.84
N ASN A 47 -7.11 -8.96 -7.99
CA ASN A 47 -6.76 -7.56 -8.20
C ASN A 47 -7.93 -6.64 -7.82
N ARG A 48 -9.15 -6.97 -8.26
CA ARG A 48 -10.38 -6.24 -7.90
C ARG A 48 -10.58 -6.16 -6.38
N LYS A 49 -10.38 -7.25 -5.66
CA LYS A 49 -10.48 -7.26 -4.19
C LYS A 49 -9.35 -6.46 -3.55
N LEU A 50 -8.12 -6.57 -4.06
CA LEU A 50 -6.99 -5.79 -3.55
C LEU A 50 -7.28 -4.30 -3.65
N LEU A 51 -7.73 -3.81 -4.81
CA LEU A 51 -8.13 -2.41 -5.01
C LEU A 51 -9.29 -1.98 -4.10
N GLU A 52 -10.31 -2.84 -3.94
CA GLU A 52 -11.46 -2.56 -3.06
C GLU A 52 -11.01 -2.31 -1.60
N TYR A 53 -10.12 -3.17 -1.08
CA TYR A 53 -9.67 -3.04 0.30
C TYR A 53 -8.56 -2.01 0.48
N TYR A 54 -7.74 -1.79 -0.54
CA TYR A 54 -6.74 -0.73 -0.54
C TYR A 54 -7.36 0.65 -0.35
N ASN A 55 -8.51 0.92 -1.00
CA ASN A 55 -9.25 2.16 -0.80
C ASN A 55 -9.90 2.29 0.60
N LYS A 56 -9.99 1.21 1.37
CA LYS A 56 -10.49 1.21 2.75
C LYS A 56 -9.36 1.37 3.78
N THR A 57 -8.10 1.45 3.33
CA THR A 57 -6.96 1.59 4.24
C THR A 57 -7.00 2.93 4.95
N ASN A 58 -6.89 2.92 6.28
CA ASN A 58 -6.97 4.13 7.11
C ASN A 58 -5.62 4.88 7.14
N ASN A 59 -5.65 6.19 7.41
CA ASN A 59 -4.52 7.05 7.75
C ASN A 59 -3.55 6.42 8.77
N ALA A 60 -4.03 5.57 9.67
CA ALA A 60 -3.18 4.82 10.61
C ALA A 60 -2.11 3.97 9.90
N CYS A 61 -2.45 3.31 8.78
CA CYS A 61 -1.47 2.57 7.98
C CYS A 61 -0.48 3.52 7.33
N LEU A 62 -0.96 4.66 6.80
CA LEU A 62 -0.10 5.66 6.17
C LEU A 62 0.97 6.19 7.14
N ILE A 63 0.51 6.60 8.32
CA ILE A 63 1.36 7.09 9.41
C ILE A 63 2.34 5.99 9.86
N ALA A 64 1.86 4.76 10.04
CA ALA A 64 2.72 3.65 10.47
C ALA A 64 3.85 3.36 9.47
N THR A 65 3.57 3.43 8.16
CA THR A 65 4.59 3.30 7.12
C THR A 65 5.61 4.45 7.19
N ILE A 66 5.16 5.70 7.39
CA ILE A 66 6.06 6.86 7.51
C ILE A 66 6.96 6.75 8.73
N LEU A 67 6.43 6.28 9.86
CA LEU A 67 7.19 6.08 11.08
C LEU A 67 8.15 4.88 11.01
N ASP A 68 7.99 3.98 10.05
CA ASP A 68 8.90 2.86 9.84
C ASP A 68 10.18 3.33 9.16
N PRO A 69 11.37 3.19 9.79
CA PRO A 69 12.63 3.64 9.22
C PRO A 69 13.00 3.02 7.88
N ARG A 70 12.38 1.89 7.51
CA ARG A 70 12.61 1.21 6.23
C ARG A 70 11.92 1.90 5.06
N PHE A 71 10.80 2.58 5.30
CA PHE A 71 9.96 3.18 4.26
C PHE A 71 10.06 4.70 4.27
N LYS A 72 9.74 5.32 5.42
CA LYS A 72 9.69 6.78 5.60
C LYS A 72 8.75 7.44 4.59
N MET A 73 8.86 8.76 4.46
CA MET A 73 8.14 9.53 3.43
C MET A 73 8.56 9.12 2.01
N SER A 74 9.84 8.77 1.84
CA SER A 74 10.45 8.39 0.56
C SER A 74 9.77 7.22 -0.13
N TYR A 75 9.12 6.32 0.62
CA TYR A 75 8.35 5.24 0.02
C TYR A 75 7.25 5.76 -0.90
N TYR A 76 6.51 6.78 -0.46
CA TYR A 76 5.40 7.34 -1.24
C TYR A 76 5.89 8.12 -2.45
N GLU A 77 7.01 8.83 -2.30
CA GLU A 77 7.68 9.55 -3.39
C GLU A 77 8.13 8.56 -4.48
N GLN A 78 8.68 7.41 -4.09
CA GLN A 78 9.15 6.35 -5.00
C GLN A 78 8.01 5.60 -5.70
N ASN A 79 6.82 5.54 -5.09
CA ASN A 79 5.64 4.90 -5.67
C ASN A 79 4.74 5.90 -6.42
N GLU A 80 5.28 7.07 -6.77
CA GLU A 80 4.61 8.11 -7.58
C GLU A 80 3.28 8.62 -7.00
N TRP A 81 3.15 8.63 -5.67
CA TRP A 81 1.97 9.21 -5.03
C TRP A 81 1.92 10.71 -5.28
N GLY A 82 0.72 11.24 -5.50
CA GLY A 82 0.52 12.67 -5.74
C GLY A 82 1.04 13.53 -4.58
N ASN A 83 1.83 14.56 -4.90
CA ASN A 83 2.41 15.48 -3.93
C ASN A 83 1.38 16.10 -2.97
N GLU A 84 0.14 16.32 -3.43
CA GLU A 84 -0.96 16.82 -2.60
C GLU A 84 -1.29 15.86 -1.43
N LEU A 85 -1.36 14.56 -1.71
CA LEU A 85 -1.68 13.54 -0.72
C LEU A 85 -0.53 13.35 0.27
N ILE A 86 0.70 13.36 -0.22
CA ILE A 86 1.93 13.33 0.59
C ILE A 86 1.93 14.52 1.57
N ASN A 87 1.66 15.72 1.07
CA ASN A 87 1.62 16.93 1.89
C ASN A 87 0.47 16.93 2.92
N ASP A 88 -0.72 16.45 2.56
CA ASP A 88 -1.84 16.33 3.49
C ASP A 88 -1.53 15.36 4.65
N VAL A 89 -0.93 14.20 4.35
CA VAL A 89 -0.51 13.23 5.37
C VAL A 89 0.59 13.83 6.26
N HIS A 90 1.57 14.52 5.68
CA HIS A 90 2.62 15.20 6.43
C HIS A 90 2.03 16.22 7.41
N ASN A 91 1.14 17.09 6.93
CA ASN A 91 0.50 18.11 7.74
C ASN A 91 -0.33 17.51 8.89
N LYS A 92 -1.08 16.43 8.62
CA LYS A 92 -1.83 15.71 9.66
C LYS A 92 -0.92 15.13 10.74
N ILE A 93 0.21 14.53 10.37
CA ILE A 93 1.19 14.00 11.34
C ILE A 93 1.78 15.14 12.16
N MET A 94 2.19 16.23 11.52
CA MET A 94 2.77 17.39 12.20
C MET A 94 1.78 18.02 13.18
N LEU A 95 0.51 18.15 12.81
CA LEU A 95 -0.54 18.64 13.71
C LEU A 95 -0.70 17.75 14.95
N ILE A 96 -0.80 16.43 14.77
CA ILE A 96 -0.92 15.48 15.90
C ILE A 96 0.31 15.54 16.81
N PHE A 97 1.50 15.68 16.22
CA PHE A 97 2.73 15.76 16.99
C PHE A 97 2.83 17.07 17.78
N MET A 98 2.52 18.20 17.16
CA MET A 98 2.55 19.51 17.83
C MET A 98 1.52 19.59 18.97
N ASP A 99 0.30 19.11 18.73
CA ASP A 99 -0.79 19.08 19.72
C ASP A 99 -0.45 18.25 20.97
N ARG A 100 0.27 17.12 20.81
CA ARG A 100 0.53 16.20 21.93
C ARG A 100 1.82 16.45 22.70
N TYR A 101 2.79 17.14 22.10
CA TYR A 101 4.14 17.25 22.67
C TYR A 101 4.62 18.68 22.87
N PHE A 102 3.93 19.69 22.33
CA PHE A 102 4.35 21.09 22.42
C PHE A 102 3.26 22.05 22.93
N TYR A 103 2.03 21.56 23.15
CA TYR A 103 0.96 22.23 23.89
C TYR A 103 0.59 21.39 25.12
#